data_AF-A0A4U3ML09-F1
#
_entry.id   AF-A0A4U3ML09-F1
#
_cell.length_a   1.000
_cell.length_b   1.000
_cell.length_c   1.000
_cell.angle_alpha   90.00
_cell.angle_beta   90.00
_cell.angle_gamma   90.00
#
_symmetry.space_group_name_H-M   'P 1'
#
loop_
_entity.id
_entity.type
_entity.pdbx_description
1 polymer ?
#
loop_
_entity_poly.entity_id
_entity_poly.type
_entity_poly.pdbx_seq_one_letter_code
_entity_poly.pdbx_strand_id
1 'polypeptide(L)'
;MRMLAGQVVEQFTDRAPNLSNGFGAPRVRITSPQPGWVTLVFPRVDALVSVVPAMPLPVRAWVGPVEIGLTEDGASFRLQVHGTHVLIAGATGSGKASWL
;
A
#
# COMPACT_ATOMS: atom_id res chain seq x y z
N MET A 1 -6.60 16.54 -0.07
CA MET A 1 -7.38 17.80 -0.04
C MET A 1 -7.86 18.10 1.37
N ARG A 2 -8.12 19.37 1.68
CA ARG A 2 -8.71 19.77 2.96
C ARG A 2 -10.23 19.56 2.90
N MET A 3 -10.78 18.89 3.90
CA MET A 3 -12.22 18.71 4.06
C MET A 3 -12.86 20.04 4.49
N LEU A 4 -14.09 20.28 4.02
CA LEU A 4 -14.91 21.38 4.50
C LEU A 4 -15.40 21.10 5.93
N ALA A 5 -15.74 22.16 6.65
CA ALA A 5 -16.34 22.01 7.98
C ALA A 5 -17.61 21.15 7.88
N GLY A 6 -17.72 20.16 8.77
CA GLY A 6 -18.83 19.19 8.77
C GLY A 6 -18.66 18.00 7.82
N GLN A 7 -17.61 17.95 6.99
CA GLN A 7 -17.29 16.75 6.23
C GLN A 7 -16.48 15.76 7.08
N VAL A 8 -16.73 14.47 6.85
CA VAL A 8 -16.06 13.36 7.55
C VAL A 8 -15.56 12.34 6.53
N VAL A 9 -14.56 11.54 6.89
CA VAL A 9 -13.89 10.61 5.95
C VAL A 9 -14.87 9.57 5.39
N GLU A 10 -15.86 9.18 6.18
CA GLU A 10 -16.92 8.22 5.84
C GLU A 10 -17.72 8.70 4.62
N GLN A 11 -17.98 10.01 4.49
CA GLN A 11 -18.68 10.54 3.32
C GLN A 11 -17.95 10.28 2.00
N PHE A 12 -16.61 10.17 2.05
CA PHE A 12 -15.78 9.80 0.91
C PHE A 12 -15.73 8.28 0.76
N THR A 13 -15.51 7.54 1.85
CA THR A 13 -15.44 6.07 1.86
C THR A 13 -16.72 5.42 1.35
N ASP A 14 -17.89 5.88 1.79
CA ASP A 14 -19.20 5.38 1.35
C ASP A 14 -19.45 5.61 -0.15
N ARG A 15 -18.75 6.59 -0.73
CA ARG A 15 -18.84 6.96 -2.14
C ARG A 15 -17.63 6.51 -2.96
N ALA A 16 -16.79 5.62 -2.41
CA ALA A 16 -15.60 5.13 -3.10
C ALA A 16 -15.88 4.62 -4.53
N PRO A 17 -16.96 3.84 -4.81
CA PRO A 17 -17.27 3.41 -6.18
C PRO A 17 -17.57 4.58 -7.13
N ASN A 18 -18.29 5.60 -6.65
CA ASN A 18 -18.59 6.78 -7.45
C ASN A 18 -17.33 7.58 -7.76
N LEU A 19 -16.43 7.70 -6.78
CA LEU A 19 -15.14 8.36 -6.95
C LEU A 19 -14.25 7.60 -7.93
N SER A 20 -14.09 6.28 -7.80
CA SER A 20 -13.26 5.50 -8.71
C SER A 20 -13.77 5.59 -10.16
N ASN A 21 -15.08 5.45 -10.35
CA ASN A 21 -15.72 5.56 -11.67
C ASN A 21 -15.58 6.97 -12.25
N GLY A 22 -15.86 8.01 -11.46
CA GLY A 22 -15.78 9.40 -11.90
C GLY A 22 -14.36 9.83 -12.28
N PHE A 23 -13.35 9.27 -11.63
CA PHE A 23 -11.94 9.51 -11.95
C PHE A 23 -11.36 8.51 -12.96
N GLY A 24 -12.13 7.52 -13.44
CA GLY A 24 -11.68 6.51 -14.40
C GLY A 24 -10.55 5.62 -13.85
N ALA A 25 -10.63 5.24 -12.58
CA ALA A 25 -9.65 4.38 -11.90
C ALA A 25 -10.32 3.07 -11.46
N PRO A 26 -9.59 1.94 -11.42
CA PRO A 26 -10.16 0.65 -11.02
C PRO A 26 -10.59 0.61 -9.54
N ARG A 27 -10.00 1.48 -8.71
CA ARG A 27 -10.31 1.65 -7.29
C ARG A 27 -9.88 3.04 -6.83
N VAL A 28 -10.28 3.42 -5.62
CA VAL A 28 -9.76 4.59 -4.91
C VAL A 28 -9.34 4.15 -3.51
N ARG A 29 -8.16 4.58 -3.07
CA ARG A 29 -7.72 4.43 -1.67
C ARG A 29 -7.94 5.75 -0.95
N ILE A 30 -8.59 5.67 0.20
CA ILE A 30 -9.04 6.83 0.97
C ILE A 30 -8.38 6.77 2.34
N THR A 31 -7.64 7.82 2.69
CA THR A 31 -7.00 7.95 4.01
C THR A 31 -7.21 9.34 4.58
N SER A 32 -7.17 9.45 5.92
CA SER A 32 -7.20 10.72 6.63
C SER A 32 -5.88 10.87 7.40
N PRO A 33 -4.82 11.44 6.78
CA PRO A 33 -3.49 11.47 7.38
C PRO A 33 -3.41 12.39 8.60
N GLN A 34 -4.34 13.35 8.72
CA GLN A 34 -4.47 14.26 9.84
C GLN A 34 -5.90 14.81 9.88
N PRO A 35 -6.38 15.33 11.04
CA PRO A 35 -7.72 15.88 11.17
C PRO A 35 -8.03 16.95 10.11
N GLY A 36 -9.23 16.88 9.51
CA GLY A 36 -9.67 17.83 8.49
C GLY A 36 -9.06 17.64 7.11
N TRP A 37 -8.29 16.57 6.87
CA TRP A 37 -7.70 16.26 5.56
C TRP A 37 -8.09 14.87 5.09
N VAL A 38 -8.33 14.74 3.78
CA VAL A 38 -8.53 13.44 3.13
C VAL A 38 -7.60 13.33 1.94
N THR A 39 -6.97 12.17 1.79
CA THR A 39 -6.16 11.81 0.63
C THR A 39 -6.92 10.76 -0.16
N LEU A 40 -7.12 11.04 -1.44
CA LEU A 40 -7.73 10.13 -2.40
C LEU A 40 -6.65 9.73 -3.40
N VAL A 41 -6.29 8.46 -3.41
CA VAL A 41 -5.29 7.90 -4.34
C VAL A 41 -6.01 7.06 -5.38
N PHE A 42 -5.83 7.44 -6.64
CA PHE A 42 -6.41 6.78 -7.81
C PHE A 42 -5.30 6.07 -8.61
N PRO A 43 -5.08 4.77 -8.43
CA PRO A 43 -4.07 4.04 -9.20
C PRO A 43 -4.42 4.06 -10.69
N ARG A 44 -3.40 4.30 -11.53
CA ARG A 44 -3.52 4.29 -13.00
C ARG A 44 -2.88 3.07 -13.64
N VAL A 45 -1.82 2.58 -13.01
CA VAL A 45 -1.08 1.38 -13.40
C VAL A 45 -1.01 0.51 -12.15
N ASP A 46 -1.20 -0.79 -12.33
CA ASP A 46 -0.97 -1.75 -11.27
C ASP A 46 0.51 -2.13 -11.24
N ALA A 47 1.26 -1.57 -10.29
CA ALA A 47 2.69 -1.82 -10.12
C ALA A 47 2.99 -3.29 -9.77
N LEU A 48 1.99 -4.04 -9.30
CA LEU A 48 2.12 -5.43 -8.87
C LEU A 48 1.51 -6.41 -9.87
N VAL A 49 1.13 -5.94 -11.07
CA VAL A 49 0.59 -6.80 -12.14
C VAL A 49 1.62 -7.79 -12.67
N SER A 50 2.90 -7.38 -12.69
CA SER A 50 4.02 -8.22 -13.11
C SER A 50 4.67 -8.84 -11.89
N VAL A 51 5.14 -10.09 -12.05
CA VAL A 51 5.87 -10.78 -10.98
C VAL A 51 7.08 -9.94 -10.57
N VAL A 52 7.14 -9.55 -9.30
CA VAL A 52 8.32 -8.94 -8.72
C VAL A 52 9.35 -10.05 -8.48
N PRO A 53 10.53 -10.01 -9.14
CA PRO A 53 11.54 -11.04 -8.94
C PRO A 53 12.06 -11.01 -7.50
N ALA A 54 12.55 -12.14 -7.02
CA ALA A 54 13.24 -12.19 -5.74
C ALA A 54 14.43 -11.22 -5.74
N MET A 55 14.59 -10.48 -4.64
CA MET A 55 15.71 -9.55 -4.50
C MET A 55 17.03 -10.32 -4.44
N PRO A 56 18.10 -9.82 -5.07
CA PRO A 56 19.40 -10.47 -5.04
C PRO A 56 19.91 -10.57 -3.61
N LEU A 57 20.46 -11.72 -3.24
CA LEU A 57 21.08 -11.89 -1.94
C LEU A 57 22.32 -10.99 -1.84
N PRO A 58 22.48 -10.23 -0.74
CA PRO A 58 23.65 -9.40 -0.55
C PRO A 58 24.91 -10.26 -0.36
N VAL A 59 26.00 -9.87 -1.02
CA VAL A 59 27.29 -10.58 -0.94
C VAL A 59 27.94 -10.48 0.44
N ARG A 60 27.62 -9.43 1.20
CA ARG A 60 28.09 -9.22 2.57
C ARG A 60 26.91 -9.23 3.53
N ALA A 61 27.10 -9.85 4.68
CA ALA A 61 26.14 -9.80 5.77
C ALA A 61 25.90 -8.34 6.20
N TRP A 62 24.62 -7.99 6.34
CA TRP A 62 24.18 -6.67 6.76
C TRP A 62 22.91 -6.79 7.59
N VAL A 63 22.76 -5.92 8.60
CA VAL A 63 21.73 -6.02 9.64
C VAL A 63 20.86 -4.75 9.66
N GLY A 64 20.26 -4.42 8.51
CA GLY A 64 19.34 -3.29 8.38
C GLY A 64 18.05 -3.65 7.63
N PRO A 65 17.26 -2.65 7.21
CA PRO A 65 16.00 -2.90 6.52
C PRO A 65 16.20 -3.65 5.20
N VAL A 66 15.62 -4.84 5.09
CA VAL A 66 15.73 -5.67 3.89
C VAL A 66 14.68 -5.24 2.88
N GLU A 67 15.11 -4.97 1.65
CA GLU A 67 14.17 -4.77 0.54
C GLU A 67 13.57 -6.11 0.14
N ILE A 68 12.24 -6.17 0.13
CA ILE A 68 11.49 -7.43 0.02
C ILE A 68 10.41 -7.37 -1.07
N GLY A 69 10.29 -6.25 -1.78
CA GLY A 69 9.35 -6.12 -2.89
C GLY A 69 9.04 -4.68 -3.23
N LEU A 70 7.88 -4.47 -3.83
CA LEU A 70 7.35 -3.16 -4.20
C LEU A 70 6.05 -2.89 -3.44
N THR A 71 5.79 -1.62 -3.23
CA THR A 71 4.51 -1.09 -2.75
C THR A 71 3.53 -0.91 -3.91
N GLU A 72 2.24 -0.70 -3.62
CA GLU A 72 1.22 -0.46 -4.67
C GLU A 72 1.46 0.82 -5.48
N ASP A 73 2.24 1.75 -4.95
CA ASP A 73 2.74 2.97 -5.58
C ASP A 73 4.07 2.78 -6.33
N GLY A 74 4.62 1.55 -6.33
CA GLY A 74 5.84 1.18 -7.05
C GLY A 74 7.14 1.55 -6.33
N ALA A 75 7.09 2.08 -5.12
CA ALA A 75 8.27 2.33 -4.31
C ALA A 75 8.80 1.02 -3.68
N SER A 76 10.11 0.95 -3.42
CA SER A 76 10.74 -0.18 -2.72
C SER A 76 10.12 -0.40 -1.35
N PHE A 77 9.65 -1.63 -1.10
CA PHE A 77 9.16 -2.05 0.21
C PHE A 77 10.32 -2.61 1.05
N ARG A 78 10.66 -1.91 2.13
CA ARG A 78 11.76 -2.28 3.03
C ARG A 78 11.23 -2.65 4.41
N LEU A 79 11.58 -3.85 4.87
CA LEU A 79 11.19 -4.40 6.15
C LEU A 79 12.35 -4.34 7.14
N GLN A 80 12.16 -3.65 8.27
CA GLN A 80 13.09 -3.71 9.38
C GLN A 80 12.95 -5.08 10.06
N VAL A 81 13.95 -5.94 9.93
CA VAL A 81 13.96 -7.30 10.50
C VAL A 81 14.70 -7.34 11.85
N HIS A 82 15.66 -6.44 12.06
CA HIS A 82 16.43 -6.39 13.29
C HIS A 82 15.72 -5.57 14.38
N GLY A 83 15.56 -6.17 15.57
CA GLY A 83 14.96 -5.53 16.75
C GLY A 83 13.43 -5.42 16.70
N THR A 84 12.77 -6.16 15.80
CA THR A 84 11.33 -6.09 15.55
C THR A 84 10.72 -7.49 15.48
N HIS A 85 9.42 -7.60 15.79
CA HIS A 85 8.62 -8.81 15.55
C HIS A 85 7.64 -8.50 14.41
N VAL A 86 7.56 -9.38 13.42
CA VAL A 86 6.71 -9.18 12.23
C VAL A 86 5.58 -10.20 12.24
N LEU A 87 4.33 -9.70 12.17
CA LEU A 87 3.15 -10.53 11.95
C LEU A 87 2.74 -10.41 10.48
N ILE A 88 2.77 -11.53 9.75
CA ILE A 88 2.29 -11.60 8.36
C ILE A 88 0.95 -12.34 8.36
N ALA A 89 -0.10 -11.67 7.88
CA ALA A 89 -1.45 -12.21 7.80
C ALA A 89 -2.04 -12.03 6.41
N GLY A 90 -2.98 -12.90 6.05
CA GLY A 90 -3.66 -12.88 4.76
C GLY A 90 -4.41 -14.18 4.47
N ALA A 91 -5.34 -14.12 3.52
CA ALA A 91 -6.14 -15.26 3.12
C ALA A 91 -5.28 -16.40 2.51
N THR A 92 -5.86 -17.59 2.37
CA THR A 92 -5.24 -18.67 1.57
C THR A 92 -5.06 -18.20 0.14
N GLY A 93 -3.88 -18.45 -0.44
CA GLY A 93 -3.55 -18.01 -1.80
C GLY A 93 -3.12 -16.55 -1.93
N SER A 94 -3.10 -15.74 -0.85
CA SER A 94 -2.71 -14.32 -0.91
C SER A 94 -1.19 -14.07 -1.02
N GLY A 95 -0.38 -15.11 -1.25
CA GLY A 95 1.08 -14.98 -1.43
C GLY A 95 1.93 -14.81 -0.17
N LYS A 96 1.36 -14.87 1.05
CA LYS A 96 2.13 -14.70 2.31
C LYS A 96 3.29 -15.67 2.49
N ALA A 97 3.12 -16.91 2.01
CA ALA A 97 4.14 -17.94 2.14
C ALA A 97 5.34 -17.68 1.23
N SER A 98 5.18 -16.92 0.14
CA SER A 98 6.26 -16.57 -0.77
C SER A 98 7.23 -15.51 -0.21
N TRP A 99 6.93 -14.98 0.98
CA TRP A 99 7.79 -14.04 1.69
C TRP A 99 8.81 -14.72 2.64
N LEU A 100 8.62 -16.01 2.93
CA LEU A 100 9.43 -16.82 3.84
C LEU A 100 10.11 -17.95 3.07
#